data_AF-A1B7H2-F1
#
_entry.id   AF-A1B7H2-F1
#
_cell.length_a   1.000
_cell.length_b   1.000
_cell.length_c   1.000
_cell.angle_alpha   90.00
_cell.angle_beta   90.00
_cell.angle_gamma   90.00
#
_symmetry.space_group_name_H-M   'P 1'
#
loop_
_entity.id
_entity.type
_entity.pdbx_description
1 polymer ?
#
loop_
_entity_poly.entity_id
_entity_poly.type
_entity_poly.pdbx_seq_one_letter_code
_entity_poly.pdbx_strand_id
1 'polypeptide(L)'
;MTRSKLEIADIFRRYGPAWRRANAGHVSLTQLKVMSAIEACRIEALGGHVAACGKCGHHHIAYNSCKNRHCPKCQAPAARDWMEARADDLLPVEYFHVVFTLPARIAQIAFWNKRAVCRLLFKGEGMTAIGPKECPNAETVTTIAADPKRLGARIGMTAVLHTWGSALTHHPHTLREPCPCCGGPMRIVEIFRRGQKPSSRDPPREKAA
;
A
#
# COMPACT_ATOMS: atom_id res chain seq x y z
N MET A 1 15.35 -2.90 -10.97
CA MET A 1 14.26 -2.26 -11.76
C MET A 1 14.60 -0.81 -12.03
N THR A 2 14.31 -0.32 -13.23
CA THR A 2 14.25 1.11 -13.54
C THR A 2 13.14 1.76 -12.73
N ARG A 3 13.52 2.65 -11.82
CA ARG A 3 12.61 3.51 -11.05
C ARG A 3 11.59 4.16 -12.01
N SER A 4 10.29 4.10 -11.67
CA SER A 4 9.27 4.84 -12.43
C SER A 4 9.75 6.28 -12.60
N LYS A 5 9.70 6.80 -13.83
CA LYS A 5 10.15 8.16 -14.13
C LYS A 5 9.33 9.22 -13.38
N LEU A 6 8.12 8.86 -12.93
CA LEU A 6 7.24 9.74 -12.17
C LEU A 6 6.61 8.98 -11.00
N GLU A 7 6.69 9.57 -9.80
CA GLU A 7 6.07 9.06 -8.58
C GLU A 7 5.03 10.07 -8.06
N ILE A 8 4.07 9.61 -7.25
CA ILE A 8 3.12 10.51 -6.57
C ILE A 8 3.85 11.59 -5.74
N ALA A 9 5.00 11.25 -5.17
CA ALA A 9 5.84 12.21 -4.46
C ALA A 9 6.28 13.38 -5.36
N ASP A 10 6.54 13.14 -6.65
CA ASP A 10 6.95 14.18 -7.59
C ASP A 10 5.80 15.11 -7.93
N ILE A 11 4.59 14.57 -8.06
CA ILE A 11 3.35 15.36 -8.24
C ILE A 11 3.12 16.26 -7.03
N PHE A 12 3.23 15.71 -5.81
CA PHE A 12 3.07 16.50 -4.58
C PHE A 12 4.14 17.57 -4.42
N ARG A 13 5.41 17.29 -4.71
CA ARG A 13 6.46 18.31 -4.66
C ARG A 13 6.22 19.43 -5.69
N ARG A 14 5.81 19.08 -6.91
CA ARG A 14 5.64 20.06 -8.00
C ARG A 14 4.36 20.89 -7.88
N TYR A 15 3.23 20.25 -7.59
CA TYR A 15 1.90 20.89 -7.63
C TYR A 15 1.24 21.02 -6.25
N GLY A 16 1.70 20.27 -5.25
CA GLY A 16 1.13 20.26 -3.90
C GLY A 16 1.12 21.63 -3.21
N PRO A 17 2.16 22.49 -3.30
CA PRO A 17 2.13 23.81 -2.67
C PRO A 17 0.99 24.70 -3.19
N ALA A 18 0.77 24.75 -4.51
CA ALA A 18 -0.31 25.53 -5.11
C ALA A 18 -1.69 24.95 -4.76
N TRP A 19 -1.83 23.63 -4.84
CA TRP A 19 -3.08 22.94 -4.49
C TRP A 19 -3.45 23.13 -3.02
N ARG A 20 -2.49 23.02 -2.09
CA ARG A 20 -2.71 23.25 -0.65
C ARG A 20 -3.18 24.68 -0.36
N ARG A 21 -2.63 25.69 -1.05
CA ARG A 21 -3.10 27.08 -0.92
C ARG A 21 -4.53 27.25 -1.43
N ALA A 22 -4.83 26.71 -2.61
CA ALA A 22 -6.17 26.79 -3.20
C ALA A 22 -7.24 26.06 -2.38
N ASN A 23 -6.86 25.06 -1.58
CA ASN A 23 -7.77 24.26 -0.75
C ASN A 23 -7.58 24.51 0.76
N ALA A 24 -7.03 25.67 1.15
CA ALA A 24 -6.86 26.01 2.55
C ALA A 24 -8.22 25.94 3.29
N GLY A 25 -8.23 25.39 4.52
CA GLY A 25 -9.44 25.15 5.30
C GLY A 25 -10.26 23.91 4.90
N HIS A 26 -10.03 23.34 3.71
CA HIS A 26 -10.77 22.18 3.20
C HIS A 26 -9.99 20.86 3.27
N VAL A 27 -8.74 20.90 3.75
CA VAL A 27 -7.85 19.74 3.87
C VAL A 27 -7.57 19.48 5.34
N SER A 28 -7.88 18.27 5.81
CA SER A 28 -7.61 17.87 7.18
C SER A 28 -6.12 17.76 7.47
N LEU A 29 -5.73 17.95 8.74
CA LEU A 29 -4.36 17.74 9.20
C LEU A 29 -3.83 16.34 8.84
N THR A 30 -4.70 15.32 8.90
CA THR A 30 -4.35 13.95 8.52
C THR A 30 -3.96 13.84 7.05
N GLN A 31 -4.71 14.48 6.14
CA GLN A 31 -4.37 14.50 4.72
C GLN A 31 -3.06 15.25 4.47
N LEU A 32 -2.84 16.39 5.14
CA LEU A 32 -1.58 17.13 5.04
C LEU A 32 -0.38 16.28 5.50
N LYS A 33 -0.52 15.57 6.63
CA LYS A 33 0.52 14.64 7.13
C LYS A 33 0.80 13.51 6.14
N VAL A 34 -0.23 12.98 5.46
CA VAL A 34 -0.06 11.97 4.40
C VAL A 34 0.73 12.54 3.22
N MET A 35 0.40 13.75 2.75
CA MET A 35 1.13 14.40 1.66
C MET A 35 2.62 14.56 2.02
N SER A 36 2.92 15.13 3.19
CA SER A 36 4.30 15.32 3.65
C SER A 36 5.05 14.00 3.83
N ALA A 37 4.39 12.95 4.32
CA ALA A 37 5.00 11.63 4.45
C ALA A 37 5.37 11.04 3.08
N ILE A 38 4.51 11.20 2.07
CA ILE A 38 4.77 10.72 0.71
C ILE A 38 5.89 11.53 0.06
N GLU A 39 5.89 12.86 0.22
CA GLU A 39 6.95 13.76 -0.27
C GLU A 39 8.33 13.40 0.31
N ALA A 40 8.40 12.99 1.58
CA ALA A 40 9.64 12.61 2.27
C ALA A 40 10.04 11.13 2.10
N CYS A 41 9.20 10.30 1.49
CA CYS A 41 9.45 8.86 1.45
C CYS A 41 10.63 8.47 0.55
N ARG A 42 11.60 7.73 1.10
CA ARG A 42 12.81 7.26 0.40
C ARG A 42 13.69 8.41 -0.12
N ILE A 43 13.81 9.49 0.65
CA ILE A 43 14.81 10.54 0.44
C ILE A 43 15.60 10.80 1.73
N GLU A 44 16.69 11.55 1.61
CA GLU A 44 17.62 11.88 2.72
C GLU A 44 16.94 12.43 3.97
N ALA A 45 15.80 13.12 3.82
CA ALA A 45 15.04 13.71 4.93
C ALA A 45 14.64 12.68 6.01
N LEU A 46 14.56 11.39 5.65
CA LEU A 46 14.20 10.32 6.60
C LEU A 46 15.42 9.54 7.15
N GLY A 47 16.64 9.96 6.82
CA GLY A 47 17.84 9.18 7.07
C GLY A 47 17.88 7.91 6.22
N GLY A 48 18.81 7.01 6.53
CA GLY A 48 19.00 5.80 5.75
C GLY A 48 20.17 4.96 6.24
N HIS A 49 20.64 4.10 5.36
CA HIS A 49 21.80 3.26 5.60
C HIS A 49 22.61 3.09 4.32
N VAL A 50 23.88 2.76 4.49
CA VAL A 50 24.79 2.41 3.40
C VAL A 50 25.05 0.92 3.48
N ALA A 51 24.84 0.24 2.36
CA ALA A 51 25.21 -1.16 2.20
C ALA A 51 26.48 -1.26 1.34
N ALA A 52 27.42 -2.10 1.74
CA ALA A 52 28.65 -2.37 0.99
C ALA A 52 28.71 -3.84 0.55
N CYS A 53 29.22 -4.07 -0.66
CA CYS A 53 29.50 -5.41 -1.16
C CYS A 53 30.79 -5.94 -0.54
N GLY A 54 30.71 -7.10 0.12
CA GLY A 54 31.89 -7.76 0.68
C GLY A 54 32.88 -8.34 -0.36
N LYS A 55 32.57 -8.27 -1.66
CA LYS A 55 33.43 -8.79 -2.74
C LYS A 55 34.13 -7.69 -3.56
N CYS A 56 33.41 -6.64 -3.94
CA CYS A 56 33.92 -5.63 -4.87
C CYS A 56 33.96 -4.20 -4.29
N GLY A 57 33.59 -4.02 -3.02
CA GLY A 57 33.59 -2.71 -2.38
C GLY A 57 32.50 -1.74 -2.87
N HIS A 58 31.59 -2.16 -3.76
CA HIS A 58 30.47 -1.33 -4.20
C HIS A 58 29.61 -0.87 -3.00
N HIS A 59 29.34 0.43 -2.91
CA HIS A 59 28.42 1.00 -1.93
C HIS A 59 27.07 1.34 -2.56
N HIS A 60 26.01 1.21 -1.76
CA HIS A 60 24.66 1.59 -2.14
C HIS A 60 23.95 2.25 -0.95
N ILE A 61 23.55 3.52 -1.13
CA ILE A 61 22.78 4.28 -0.15
C ILE A 61 21.29 4.00 -0.33
N ALA A 62 20.65 3.51 0.73
CA ALA A 62 19.21 3.30 0.77
C ALA A 62 18.55 4.18 1.84
N TYR A 63 17.63 5.04 1.42
CA TYR A 63 16.87 5.91 2.33
C TYR A 63 15.68 5.18 2.98
N ASN A 64 15.35 5.61 4.19
CA ASN A 64 14.26 5.05 4.97
C ASN A 64 12.89 5.34 4.34
N SER A 65 11.94 4.43 4.59
CA SER A 65 10.56 4.58 4.15
C SER A 65 9.75 5.43 5.14
N CYS A 66 8.70 6.12 4.68
CA CYS A 66 7.86 6.92 5.56
C CYS A 66 6.89 6.09 6.42
N LYS A 67 6.73 4.79 6.11
CA LYS A 67 5.84 3.82 6.78
C LYS A 67 4.36 4.22 6.82
N ASN A 68 3.94 5.24 6.08
CA ASN A 68 2.55 5.67 6.05
C ASN A 68 1.70 4.70 5.20
N ARG A 69 0.53 4.31 5.70
CA ARG A 69 -0.39 3.38 5.03
C ARG A 69 -1.00 3.88 3.71
N HIS A 70 -0.82 5.16 3.38
CA HIS A 70 -1.27 5.74 2.12
C HIS A 70 -0.13 5.91 1.12
N CYS A 71 1.11 5.64 1.53
CA CYS A 71 2.26 5.77 0.65
C CYS A 71 2.35 4.53 -0.26
N PRO A 72 2.24 4.68 -1.59
CA PRO A 72 2.26 3.54 -2.51
C PRO A 72 3.57 2.76 -2.43
N LYS A 73 4.71 3.42 -2.17
CA LYS A 73 6.00 2.76 -1.97
C LYS A 73 6.06 1.90 -0.71
N CYS A 74 5.40 2.33 0.36
CA CYS A 74 5.45 1.64 1.66
C CYS A 74 4.40 0.53 1.75
N GLN A 75 3.25 0.70 1.10
CA GLN A 75 2.20 -0.30 1.11
C GLN A 75 2.38 -1.39 0.07
N ALA A 76 3.10 -1.14 -1.04
CA ALA A 76 3.34 -2.13 -2.07
C ALA A 76 3.86 -3.48 -1.51
N PRO A 77 4.90 -3.52 -0.64
CA PRO A 77 5.32 -4.78 -0.02
C PRO A 77 4.24 -5.41 0.85
N ALA A 78 3.63 -4.65 1.78
CA ALA A 78 2.60 -5.17 2.67
C ALA A 78 1.36 -5.71 1.92
N ALA A 79 0.99 -5.07 0.80
CA ALA A 79 -0.08 -5.53 -0.06
C ALA A 79 0.27 -6.86 -0.74
N ARG A 80 1.53 -7.05 -1.16
CA ARG A 80 1.99 -8.34 -1.70
C ARG A 80 2.01 -9.43 -0.65
N ASP A 81 2.61 -9.16 0.50
CA ASP A 81 2.69 -10.15 1.59
C ASP A 81 1.26 -10.56 2.00
N TRP A 82 0.31 -9.62 2.01
CA TRP A 82 -1.10 -9.92 2.20
C TRP A 82 -1.71 -10.74 1.06
N MET A 83 -1.47 -10.39 -0.20
CA MET A 83 -1.98 -11.16 -1.35
C MET A 83 -1.42 -12.58 -1.38
N GLU A 84 -0.14 -12.77 -1.09
CA GLU A 84 0.51 -14.08 -1.00
C GLU A 84 -0.09 -14.91 0.13
N ALA A 85 -0.25 -14.32 1.32
CA ALA A 85 -0.91 -15.01 2.44
C ALA A 85 -2.38 -15.33 2.18
N ARG A 86 -3.08 -14.61 1.29
CA ARG A 86 -4.46 -14.94 0.87
C ARG A 86 -4.50 -15.95 -0.27
N ALA A 87 -3.44 -16.06 -1.08
CA ALA A 87 -3.38 -17.04 -2.17
C ALA A 87 -3.44 -18.47 -1.63
N ASP A 88 -2.82 -18.72 -0.47
CA ASP A 88 -2.88 -20.02 0.22
C ASP A 88 -4.29 -20.38 0.72
N ASP A 89 -5.16 -19.39 0.91
CA ASP A 89 -6.55 -19.61 1.31
C ASP A 89 -7.47 -19.93 0.11
N LEU A 90 -6.96 -19.84 -1.14
CA LEU A 90 -7.75 -20.05 -2.35
C LEU A 90 -7.83 -21.53 -2.73
N LEU A 91 -9.05 -22.01 -2.94
CA LEU A 91 -9.35 -23.31 -3.52
C LEU A 91 -9.17 -23.23 -5.05
N PRO A 92 -8.75 -24.34 -5.71
CA PRO A 92 -8.59 -24.38 -7.16
C PRO A 92 -9.95 -24.51 -7.88
N VAL A 93 -10.82 -23.51 -7.69
CA VAL A 93 -12.18 -23.45 -8.25
C VAL A 93 -12.41 -22.09 -8.90
N GLU A 94 -13.49 -21.97 -9.68
CA GLU A 94 -13.88 -20.68 -10.26
C GLU A 94 -14.41 -19.72 -9.18
N TYR A 95 -13.99 -18.45 -9.28
CA TYR A 95 -14.40 -17.39 -8.37
C TYR A 95 -15.28 -16.37 -9.08
N PHE A 96 -16.34 -15.94 -8.40
CA PHE A 96 -17.21 -14.85 -8.85
C PHE A 96 -16.99 -13.60 -8.00
N HIS A 97 -16.83 -12.44 -8.64
CA HIS A 97 -16.67 -11.17 -7.94
C HIS A 97 -18.01 -10.43 -7.86
N VAL A 98 -18.54 -10.28 -6.65
CA VAL A 98 -19.79 -9.55 -6.39
C VAL A 98 -19.47 -8.20 -5.78
N VAL A 99 -19.91 -7.12 -6.44
CA VAL A 99 -19.63 -5.75 -6.01
C VAL A 99 -20.89 -5.07 -5.48
N PHE A 100 -20.87 -4.70 -4.20
CA PHE A 100 -21.90 -3.86 -3.60
C PHE A 100 -21.48 -2.40 -3.66
N THR A 101 -22.15 -1.63 -4.51
CA THR A 101 -21.87 -0.19 -4.66
C THR A 101 -22.87 0.62 -3.82
N LEU A 102 -22.36 1.47 -2.93
CA LEU A 102 -23.20 2.43 -2.22
C LEU A 102 -23.76 3.47 -3.20
N PRO A 103 -25.08 3.76 -3.18
CA PRO A 103 -25.66 4.87 -3.91
C PRO A 103 -24.96 6.20 -3.59
N ALA A 104 -24.79 7.07 -4.59
CA ALA A 104 -24.01 8.31 -4.47
C ALA A 104 -24.39 9.19 -3.26
N ARG A 105 -25.70 9.30 -2.95
CA ARG A 105 -26.18 10.05 -1.78
C ARG A 105 -25.70 9.46 -0.45
N ILE A 106 -25.64 8.13 -0.34
CA ILE A 106 -25.14 7.43 0.86
C ILE A 106 -23.62 7.50 0.93
N ALA A 107 -22.92 7.45 -0.22
CA ALA A 107 -21.47 7.61 -0.28
C ALA A 107 -21.00 8.96 0.28
N GLN A 108 -21.75 10.04 0.05
CA GLN A 108 -21.47 11.35 0.65
C GLN A 108 -21.60 11.34 2.18
N ILE A 109 -22.63 10.68 2.72
CA ILE A 109 -22.79 10.51 4.18
C ILE A 109 -21.65 9.65 4.75
N ALA A 110 -21.28 8.58 4.04
CA ALA A 110 -20.17 7.69 4.40
C ALA A 110 -18.83 8.43 4.44
N PHE A 111 -18.62 9.41 3.57
CA PHE A 111 -17.41 10.22 3.56
C PHE A 111 -17.21 11.00 4.87
N TRP A 112 -18.28 11.54 5.44
CA TRP A 112 -18.22 12.26 6.72
C TRP A 112 -18.27 11.32 7.94
N ASN A 113 -18.93 10.16 7.81
CA ASN A 113 -19.19 9.24 8.91
C ASN A 113 -18.46 7.89 8.74
N LYS A 114 -17.22 7.93 8.22
CA LYS A 114 -16.46 6.73 7.80
C LYS A 114 -16.48 5.60 8.82
N ARG A 115 -16.22 5.90 10.10
CA ARG A 115 -16.18 4.88 11.16
C ARG A 115 -17.53 4.19 11.35
N ALA A 116 -18.62 4.97 11.42
CA ALA A 116 -19.95 4.44 11.62
C ALA A 116 -20.41 3.64 10.40
N VAL A 117 -20.25 4.19 9.19
CA VAL A 117 -20.72 3.55 7.96
C VAL A 117 -19.88 2.33 7.59
N CYS A 118 -18.54 2.39 7.68
CA CYS A 118 -17.71 1.20 7.42
C CYS A 118 -18.00 0.09 8.43
N ARG A 119 -18.24 0.44 9.71
CA ARG A 119 -18.68 -0.53 10.71
C ARG A 119 -20.03 -1.15 10.36
N LEU A 120 -20.99 -0.40 9.81
CA LEU A 120 -22.27 -0.96 9.38
C LEU A 120 -22.11 -1.94 8.20
N LEU A 121 -21.24 -1.61 7.24
CA LEU A 121 -20.99 -2.45 6.07
C LEU A 121 -20.21 -3.74 6.41
N PHE A 122 -19.38 -3.71 7.45
CA PHE A 122 -18.47 -4.79 7.86
C PHE A 122 -18.55 -5.03 9.38
N LYS A 123 -19.76 -5.09 9.96
CA LYS A 123 -19.92 -5.23 11.41
C LYS A 123 -19.07 -6.40 11.94
N GLY A 124 -18.29 -6.10 12.98
CA GLY A 124 -17.38 -7.01 13.67
C GLY A 124 -16.54 -6.18 14.64
N GLU A 125 -16.59 -6.47 15.93
CA GLU A 125 -15.61 -5.92 16.88
C GLU A 125 -14.30 -6.66 16.70
N GLY A 126 -13.55 -6.24 15.67
CA GLY A 126 -12.30 -6.87 15.26
C GLY A 126 -12.23 -6.95 13.74
N MET A 127 -11.05 -6.74 13.16
CA MET A 127 -10.79 -6.94 11.72
C MET A 127 -10.81 -8.43 11.30
N THR A 128 -11.48 -9.27 12.08
CA THR A 128 -11.67 -10.71 11.86
C THR A 128 -13.17 -10.96 11.97
N ALA A 129 -13.89 -10.86 10.86
CA ALA A 129 -15.27 -11.31 10.81
C ALA A 129 -15.25 -12.86 10.81
N ILE A 130 -15.80 -13.49 11.85
CA ILE A 130 -15.73 -14.94 12.06
C ILE A 130 -17.02 -15.62 11.57
N GLY A 131 -18.05 -14.87 11.13
CA GLY A 131 -19.27 -15.50 10.60
C GLY A 131 -20.14 -14.64 9.67
N PRO A 132 -20.99 -15.29 8.84
CA PRO A 132 -21.84 -14.63 7.86
C PRO A 132 -22.92 -13.72 8.47
N LYS A 133 -23.27 -13.91 9.75
CA LYS A 133 -24.26 -13.07 10.47
C LYS A 133 -23.72 -11.71 10.90
N GLU A 134 -22.42 -11.48 10.77
CA GLU A 134 -21.77 -10.25 11.24
C GLU A 134 -21.59 -9.23 10.10
N CYS A 135 -21.52 -9.68 8.85
CA CYS A 135 -21.42 -8.82 7.67
C CYS A 135 -22.73 -8.86 6.86
N PRO A 136 -23.49 -7.75 6.73
CA PRO A 136 -24.75 -7.72 5.99
C PRO A 136 -24.63 -8.14 4.52
N ASN A 137 -23.48 -7.85 3.89
CA ASN A 137 -23.19 -8.29 2.53
C ASN A 137 -23.02 -9.82 2.48
N ALA A 138 -22.33 -10.41 3.46
CA ALA A 138 -22.15 -11.85 3.53
C ALA A 138 -23.48 -12.57 3.81
N GLU A 139 -24.29 -12.03 4.72
CA GLU A 139 -25.64 -12.53 5.01
C GLU A 139 -26.51 -12.54 3.75
N THR A 140 -26.50 -11.44 2.98
CA THR A 140 -27.28 -11.33 1.73
C THR A 140 -26.85 -12.41 0.73
N VAL A 141 -25.55 -12.56 0.47
CA VAL A 141 -25.05 -13.51 -0.54
C VAL A 141 -25.27 -14.95 -0.08
N THR A 142 -25.03 -15.27 1.21
CA THR A 142 -25.26 -16.62 1.74
C THR A 142 -26.74 -17.01 1.74
N THR A 143 -27.64 -16.07 2.05
CA THR A 143 -29.10 -16.30 2.02
C THR A 143 -29.57 -16.66 0.61
N ILE A 144 -29.12 -15.91 -0.40
CA ILE A 144 -29.48 -16.17 -1.81
C ILE A 144 -28.85 -17.48 -2.30
N ALA A 145 -27.63 -17.77 -1.89
CA ALA A 145 -26.93 -19.00 -2.27
C ALA A 145 -27.59 -20.26 -1.69
N ALA A 146 -28.11 -20.17 -0.46
CA ALA A 146 -28.76 -21.30 0.21
C ALA A 146 -30.17 -21.61 -0.31
N ASP A 147 -30.83 -20.70 -1.02
CA ASP A 147 -32.17 -20.90 -1.58
C ASP A 147 -32.15 -22.03 -2.64
N PRO A 148 -32.87 -23.16 -2.42
CA PRO A 148 -32.94 -24.27 -3.36
C PRO A 148 -33.56 -23.90 -4.72
N LYS A 149 -34.36 -22.83 -4.79
CA LYS A 149 -34.92 -22.32 -6.06
C LYS A 149 -33.91 -21.48 -6.85
N ARG A 150 -32.74 -21.18 -6.27
CA ARG A 150 -31.66 -20.45 -6.92
C ARG A 150 -30.43 -21.32 -7.05
N LEU A 151 -29.46 -21.17 -6.15
CA LEU A 151 -28.20 -21.93 -6.20
C LEU A 151 -28.26 -23.20 -5.37
N GLY A 152 -29.01 -23.20 -4.26
CA GLY A 152 -29.15 -24.34 -3.36
C GLY A 152 -27.83 -24.87 -2.77
N ALA A 153 -26.80 -24.03 -2.65
CA ALA A 153 -25.46 -24.45 -2.28
C ALA A 153 -24.90 -23.67 -1.09
N ARG A 154 -24.03 -24.35 -0.33
CA ARG A 154 -23.19 -23.70 0.69
C ARG A 154 -21.95 -23.13 0.01
N ILE A 155 -21.76 -21.82 0.14
CA ILE A 155 -20.64 -21.09 -0.47
C ILE A 155 -19.61 -20.65 0.57
N GLY A 156 -18.37 -20.45 0.13
CA GLY A 156 -17.35 -19.67 0.84
C GLY A 156 -17.20 -18.30 0.19
N MET A 157 -16.74 -17.30 0.95
CA MET A 157 -16.49 -15.97 0.39
C MET A 157 -15.38 -15.23 1.14
N THR A 158 -14.70 -14.34 0.42
CA THR A 158 -13.79 -13.32 0.97
C THR A 158 -14.37 -11.95 0.64
N ALA A 159 -14.63 -11.14 1.67
CA ALA A 159 -15.18 -9.79 1.51
C ALA A 159 -14.10 -8.72 1.75
N VAL A 160 -13.99 -7.76 0.84
CA VAL A 160 -13.02 -6.65 0.92
C VAL A 160 -13.76 -5.31 0.83
N LEU A 161 -13.49 -4.40 1.77
CA LEU A 161 -14.03 -3.04 1.73
C LEU A 161 -13.10 -2.09 0.96
N HIS A 162 -13.52 -1.67 -0.23
CA HIS A 162 -12.85 -0.60 -0.96
C HIS A 162 -13.41 0.76 -0.54
N THR A 163 -12.58 1.62 0.04
CA THR A 163 -12.95 3.01 0.40
C THR A 163 -12.46 4.06 -0.62
N TRP A 164 -11.81 3.61 -1.71
CA TRP A 164 -11.25 4.43 -2.79
C TRP A 164 -11.34 3.68 -4.15
N GLY A 165 -11.43 4.42 -5.26
CA GLY A 165 -11.47 3.87 -6.64
C GLY A 165 -10.10 3.46 -7.21
N SER A 166 -10.12 2.73 -8.33
CA SER A 166 -9.11 1.72 -8.74
C SER A 166 -7.84 2.17 -9.48
N ALA A 167 -7.57 3.45 -9.73
CA ALA A 167 -6.54 3.85 -10.72
C ALA A 167 -5.07 3.89 -10.24
N LEU A 168 -4.57 2.92 -9.46
CA LEU A 168 -3.17 2.88 -8.98
C LEU A 168 -2.50 1.51 -9.21
N THR A 169 -2.29 1.12 -10.46
CA THR A 169 -1.73 -0.19 -10.82
C THR A 169 -0.23 -0.33 -10.49
N HIS A 170 0.12 -1.55 -10.08
CA HIS A 170 1.32 -1.95 -9.33
C HIS A 170 1.91 -3.23 -9.95
N HIS A 171 3.23 -3.28 -10.14
CA HIS A 171 4.01 -4.46 -10.56
C HIS A 171 5.36 -4.50 -9.81
N PRO A 172 5.58 -5.44 -8.87
CA PRO A 172 6.93 -5.60 -8.35
C PRO A 172 7.33 -7.01 -7.89
N HIS A 173 8.62 -7.29 -8.06
CA HIS A 173 9.37 -8.40 -7.46
C HIS A 173 9.98 -8.00 -6.10
N THR A 174 10.36 -8.98 -5.29
CA THR A 174 11.14 -8.83 -4.04
C THR A 174 12.63 -8.84 -4.35
N LEU A 175 13.40 -8.02 -3.64
CA LEU A 175 14.83 -7.90 -3.89
C LEU A 175 15.54 -7.77 -2.54
N ARG A 176 16.13 -8.88 -2.11
CA ARG A 176 17.34 -8.87 -1.30
C ARG A 176 18.44 -8.53 -2.31
N GLU A 177 18.62 -7.25 -2.63
CA GLU A 177 19.42 -6.83 -3.80
C GLU A 177 20.86 -7.34 -3.66
N PRO A 178 21.29 -8.33 -4.47
CA PRO A 178 22.69 -8.67 -4.54
C PRO A 178 23.44 -7.49 -5.18
N CYS A 179 24.74 -7.42 -4.98
CA CYS A 179 25.55 -6.33 -5.54
C CYS A 179 25.31 -6.21 -7.06
N PRO A 180 24.95 -5.02 -7.58
CA PRO A 180 24.65 -4.84 -9.00
C PRO A 180 25.89 -5.06 -9.89
N CYS A 181 27.09 -4.96 -9.34
CA CYS A 181 28.35 -5.15 -10.07
C CYS A 181 28.74 -6.63 -10.20
N CYS A 182 28.53 -7.45 -9.17
CA CYS A 182 29.11 -8.80 -9.11
C CYS A 182 28.22 -9.89 -8.47
N GLY A 183 26.97 -9.56 -8.12
CA GLY A 183 26.05 -10.48 -7.45
C GLY A 183 26.42 -10.84 -6.00
N GLY A 184 27.49 -10.25 -5.45
CA GLY A 184 27.97 -10.53 -4.09
C GLY A 184 27.02 -10.05 -2.98
N PRO A 185 27.17 -10.56 -1.74
CA PRO A 185 26.33 -10.16 -0.62
C PRO A 185 26.58 -8.71 -0.22
N MET A 186 25.49 -7.97 0.02
CA MET A 186 25.49 -6.60 0.53
C MET A 186 25.30 -6.62 2.05
N ARG A 187 26.10 -5.86 2.81
CA ARG A 187 26.00 -5.71 4.27
C ARG A 187 25.87 -4.24 4.64
N ILE A 188 25.05 -3.92 5.63
CA ILE A 188 24.94 -2.55 6.15
C ILE A 188 26.25 -2.21 6.86
N VAL A 189 26.93 -1.16 6.41
CA VAL A 189 28.18 -0.67 6.98
C VAL A 189 28.01 0.67 7.70
N GLU A 190 26.92 1.38 7.43
CA GLU A 190 26.63 2.68 8.03
C GLU A 190 25.12 2.91 8.16
N ILE A 191 24.70 3.58 9.24
CA ILE A 191 23.33 4.06 9.44
C ILE A 191 23.40 5.55 9.77
N PHE A 192 22.63 6.38 9.07
CA PHE A 192 22.55 7.82 9.30
C PHE A 192 21.12 8.24 9.62
N ARG A 193 20.98 9.14 10.59
CA ARG A 193 19.70 9.67 11.06
C ARG A 193 19.21 10.82 10.17
N ARG A 194 18.00 11.30 10.46
CA ARG A 194 17.44 12.49 9.82
C ARG A 194 18.37 13.69 10.02
N GLY A 195 18.64 14.43 8.96
CA GLY A 195 19.54 15.58 8.97
C GLY A 195 21.03 15.23 8.98
N GLN A 196 21.40 13.95 9.06
CA GLN A 196 22.79 13.50 8.91
C GLN A 196 23.07 13.13 7.45
N LYS A 197 24.26 13.49 6.97
CA LYS A 197 24.77 13.00 5.69
C LYS A 197 25.56 11.72 5.93
N PRO A 198 25.45 10.69 5.06
CA PRO A 198 26.33 9.54 5.15
C PRO A 198 27.78 9.99 4.92
N SER A 199 28.69 9.41 5.68
CA SER A 199 30.14 9.54 5.50
C SER A 199 30.61 8.80 4.26
N SER A 200 29.96 7.67 3.95
CA SER A 200 30.18 6.92 2.71
C SER A 200 29.44 7.58 1.54
N ARG A 201 30.05 7.55 0.35
CA ARG A 201 29.43 8.01 -0.90
C ARG A 201 29.07 6.83 -1.78
N ASP A 202 27.96 6.95 -2.51
CA ASP A 202 27.68 6.05 -3.62
C ASP A 202 28.81 6.18 -4.66
N PRO A 203 29.33 5.07 -5.21
CA PRO A 203 30.20 5.15 -6.36
C PRO A 203 29.43 5.82 -7.51
N PRO A 204 30.13 6.52 -8.43
CA PRO A 204 29.50 7.04 -9.63
C PRO A 204 28.67 5.93 -10.29
N ARG A 205 27.42 6.23 -10.69
CA ARG A 205 26.62 5.30 -11.47
C ARG A 205 27.30 5.11 -12.83
N GLU A 206 28.25 4.18 -12.93
CA GLU A 206 28.63 3.64 -14.23
C GLU A 206 27.38 3.03 -14.84
N LYS A 207 27.12 3.38 -16.09
CA LYS A 207 25.88 3.09 -16.81
C LYS A 207 25.56 1.59 -16.76
N ALA A 208 24.65 1.20 -15.88
CA ALA A 208 23.92 -0.04 -16.01
C ALA A 208 23.02 0.10 -17.24
N ALA A 209 23.54 -0.32 -18.40
CA ALA A 209 22.77 -0.62 -19.60
C ALA A 209 22.01 -1.93 -19.39
#